data_AF-G4NS18-F1
#
_entry.id   AF-G4NS18-F1
#
_cell.length_a   1.000
_cell.length_b   1.000
_cell.length_c   1.000
_cell.angle_alpha   90.00
_cell.angle_beta   90.00
_cell.angle_gamma   90.00
#
_symmetry.space_group_name_H-M   'P 1'
#
loop_
_entity.id
_entity.type
_entity.pdbx_description
1 polymer ?
#
loop_
_entity_poly.entity_id
_entity_poly.type
_entity_poly.pdbx_seq_one_letter_code
_entity_poly.pdbx_strand_id
1 'polypeptide(L)'
;MIAEAIMYKYPNTDPTKDFIVQNDGEGSYIAEWNLRAPIPTQKELESWWEELQKNPPYEPPDQVELLAQELSQEKLARKQLEELNKTLGSELADIKLALLSLKGGHAE
;
A
#
# COMPACT_ATOMS: atom_id res chain seq x y z
N MET A 1 19.03 -0.37 12.95
CA MET A 1 19.98 0.71 13.29
C MET A 1 21.27 0.63 12.49
N ILE A 2 22.22 -0.29 12.81
CA ILE A 2 23.56 -0.27 12.17
C ILE A 2 23.49 -0.61 10.67
N ALA A 3 22.83 -1.71 10.31
CA ALA A 3 22.73 -2.11 8.90
C ALA A 3 22.03 -1.03 8.05
N GLU A 4 20.90 -0.49 8.55
CA GLU A 4 20.16 0.58 7.88
C GLU A 4 20.96 1.87 7.76
N ALA A 5 21.73 2.25 8.78
CA ALA A 5 22.62 3.41 8.74
C ALA A 5 23.75 3.24 7.72
N ILE A 6 24.33 2.03 7.63
CA ILE A 6 25.33 1.70 6.61
C ILE A 6 24.68 1.75 5.22
N MET A 7 23.50 1.16 5.05
CA MET A 7 22.77 1.18 3.78
C MET A 7 22.33 2.60 3.39
N TYR A 8 22.02 3.48 4.35
CA TYR A 8 21.76 4.89 4.09
C TYR A 8 22.97 5.59 3.47
N LYS A 9 24.16 5.36 4.04
CA LYS A 9 25.40 5.94 3.53
C LYS A 9 25.90 5.28 2.24
N TYR A 10 25.71 3.97 2.14
CA TYR A 10 26.17 3.11 1.07
C TYR A 10 24.99 2.30 0.48
N PRO A 11 24.08 2.93 -0.28
CA PRO A 11 22.85 2.30 -0.77
C PRO A 11 23.08 1.13 -1.73
N ASN A 12 24.28 1.02 -2.31
CA ASN A 12 24.63 -0.05 -3.26
C ASN A 12 25.31 -1.26 -2.61
N THR A 13 25.38 -1.30 -1.27
CA THR A 13 26.06 -2.38 -0.55
C THR A 13 25.11 -3.49 -0.15
N ASP A 14 25.58 -4.72 -0.27
CA ASP A 14 24.84 -5.93 0.09
C ASP A 14 25.15 -6.31 1.56
N PRO A 15 24.17 -6.21 2.49
CA PRO A 15 24.34 -6.51 3.91
C PRO A 15 24.57 -8.00 4.20
N THR A 16 24.67 -8.84 3.16
CA THR A 16 25.01 -10.27 3.27
C THR A 16 26.38 -10.63 2.69
N LYS A 17 27.08 -9.68 2.06
CA LYS A 17 28.39 -9.91 1.41
C LYS A 17 29.40 -8.83 1.75
N ASP A 18 28.98 -7.58 1.63
CA ASP A 18 29.86 -6.42 1.76
C ASP A 18 30.14 -6.09 3.23
N PHE A 19 29.19 -6.39 4.10
CA PHE A 19 29.36 -6.34 5.55
C PHE A 19 28.38 -7.31 6.20
N ILE A 20 28.74 -7.87 7.36
CA ILE A 20 27.87 -8.75 8.14
C ILE A 20 27.59 -8.07 9.48
N VAL A 21 26.32 -7.84 9.79
CA VAL A 21 25.90 -7.37 11.11
C VAL A 21 25.38 -8.56 11.91
N GLN A 22 25.95 -8.77 13.09
CA GLN A 22 25.46 -9.76 14.05
C GLN A 22 24.87 -9.08 15.28
N ASN A 23 24.07 -9.82 16.02
CA ASN A 23 23.52 -9.39 17.30
C ASN A 23 23.95 -10.40 18.36
N ASP A 24 24.71 -9.95 19.36
CA ASP A 24 25.20 -10.79 20.47
C ASP A 24 24.24 -10.85 21.67
N GLY A 25 23.08 -10.19 21.58
CA GLY A 25 22.11 -10.09 22.66
C GLY A 25 22.24 -8.82 23.50
N GLU A 26 23.39 -8.13 23.48
CA GLU A 26 23.55 -6.79 24.08
C GLU A 26 23.42 -5.69 23.03
N GLY A 27 23.74 -5.98 21.76
CA GLY A 27 23.59 -5.03 20.67
C GLY A 27 23.86 -5.63 19.30
N SER A 28 23.52 -4.87 18.26
CA SER A 28 24.00 -5.18 16.91
C SER A 28 25.40 -4.62 16.73
N TYR A 29 26.29 -5.34 16.05
CA TYR A 29 27.65 -4.89 15.71
C TYR A 29 28.08 -5.42 14.34
N ILE A 30 29.09 -4.78 13.73
CA ILE A 30 29.66 -5.20 12.45
C ILE A 30 30.64 -6.35 12.74
N ALA A 31 30.26 -7.57 12.38
CA ALA A 31 31.08 -8.77 12.52
C ALA A 31 32.11 -8.91 11.39
N GLU A 32 31.71 -8.58 10.16
CA GLU A 32 32.60 -8.57 9.00
C GLU A 32 32.44 -7.29 8.19
N TRP A 33 33.55 -6.81 7.63
CA TRP A 33 33.59 -5.60 6.80
C TRP A 33 34.48 -5.83 5.58
N ASN A 34 33.84 -6.05 4.43
CA ASN A 34 34.49 -6.38 3.16
C ASN A 34 34.55 -5.18 2.19
N LEU A 35 34.15 -3.99 2.65
CA LEU A 35 34.17 -2.77 1.86
C LEU A 35 35.57 -2.13 1.84
N ARG A 36 35.92 -1.51 0.70
CA ARG A 36 37.13 -0.66 0.58
C ARG A 36 36.98 0.71 1.24
N ALA A 37 36.13 0.79 2.26
CA ALA A 37 35.89 1.98 3.06
C ALA A 37 36.41 1.73 4.49
N PRO A 38 36.76 2.78 5.25
CA PRO A 38 37.06 2.61 6.66
C PRO A 38 35.82 2.04 7.40
N ILE A 39 36.06 1.19 8.39
CA ILE A 39 35.00 0.69 9.27
C ILE A 39 34.42 1.90 10.02
N PRO A 40 33.11 2.17 9.93
CA PRO A 40 32.50 3.31 10.58
C PRO A 40 32.57 3.18 12.10
N THR A 41 32.79 4.30 12.76
CA THR A 41 32.72 4.39 14.21
C THR A 41 31.27 4.46 14.70
N GLN A 42 31.04 4.11 15.97
CA GLN A 42 29.71 4.17 16.59
C GLN A 42 29.04 5.55 16.43
N LYS A 43 29.82 6.63 16.59
CA LYS A 43 29.34 8.00 16.44
C LYS A 43 28.89 8.33 15.00
N GLU A 44 29.57 7.78 14.00
CA GLU A 44 29.19 7.94 12.60
C GLU A 44 27.89 7.18 12.30
N LEU A 45 27.76 5.95 12.81
CA LEU A 45 26.55 5.14 12.69
C LEU A 45 25.33 5.84 13.32
N GLU A 46 25.50 6.43 14.51
CA GLU A 46 24.47 7.21 15.19
C GLU A 46 24.07 8.45 14.37
N SER A 47 25.05 9.16 13.80
CA SER A 47 24.78 10.34 12.97
C SER A 47 23.97 9.96 11.72
N TRP A 48 24.35 8.90 11.02
CA TRP A 48 23.62 8.41 9.84
C TRP A 48 22.22 7.90 10.20
N TRP A 49 22.07 7.28 11.36
CA TRP A 49 20.76 6.85 11.85
C TRP A 49 19.84 8.04 12.16
N GLU A 50 20.36 9.09 12.80
CA GLU A 50 19.60 10.32 13.04
C GLU A 50 19.19 11.02 11.73
N GLU A 51 20.09 11.06 10.75
CA GLU A 51 19.80 11.62 9.42
C GLU A 51 18.72 10.81 8.70
N LEU A 52 18.80 9.47 8.75
CA LEU A 52 17.79 8.58 8.20
C LEU A 52 16.41 8.80 8.84
N GLN A 53 16.36 9.03 10.17
CA GLN A 53 15.09 9.34 10.85
C GLN A 53 14.54 10.70 10.48
N LYS A 54 15.40 11.71 10.31
CA LYS A 54 14.98 13.07 9.92
C LYS A 54 14.53 13.14 8.47
N ASN A 55 15.13 12.33 7.60
CA ASN A 55 14.84 12.32 6.18
C ASN A 55 14.76 10.87 5.67
N PRO A 56 13.64 10.17 5.91
CA PRO A 56 13.47 8.81 5.42
C PRO A 56 13.56 8.80 3.89
N PRO A 57 14.17 7.77 3.27
CA PRO A 57 14.15 7.60 1.84
C PRO A 57 12.71 7.60 1.36
N TYR A 58 12.41 8.35 0.31
CA TYR A 58 11.07 8.37 -0.26
C TYR A 58 10.71 6.98 -0.78
N GLU A 59 9.79 6.31 -0.11
CA GLU A 59 9.17 5.09 -0.60
C GLU A 59 7.97 5.50 -1.44
N PRO A 60 8.01 5.34 -2.79
CA PRO A 60 6.86 5.67 -3.60
C PRO A 60 5.65 4.84 -3.13
N PRO A 61 4.45 5.42 -3.09
CA PRO A 61 3.27 4.70 -2.65
C PRO A 61 3.10 3.41 -3.48
N ASP A 62 2.82 2.30 -2.80
CA ASP A 62 2.65 1.01 -3.44
C ASP A 62 1.48 1.07 -4.42
N GLN A 63 1.83 1.16 -5.71
CA GLN A 63 0.87 1.30 -6.79
C GLN A 63 -0.10 0.11 -6.83
N VAL A 64 0.34 -1.07 -6.37
CA VAL A 64 -0.49 -2.28 -6.30
C VAL A 64 -1.57 -2.12 -5.23
N GLU A 65 -1.22 -1.56 -4.08
CA GLU A 65 -2.17 -1.32 -3.00
C GLU A 65 -3.21 -0.25 -3.37
N LEU A 66 -2.77 0.83 -4.02
CA LEU A 66 -3.67 1.86 -4.57
C LEU A 66 -4.66 1.26 -5.58
N LEU A 67 -4.16 0.49 -6.56
CA LEU A 67 -5.00 -0.16 -7.57
C LEU A 67 -5.97 -1.18 -6.94
N ALA A 68 -5.53 -1.91 -5.90
CA ALA A 68 -6.39 -2.83 -5.18
C ALA A 68 -7.54 -2.10 -4.46
N GLN A 69 -7.25 -0.94 -3.85
CA GLN A 69 -8.25 -0.09 -3.23
C GLN A 69 -9.26 0.45 -4.25
N GLU A 70 -8.78 0.97 -5.39
CA GLU A 70 -9.66 1.47 -6.47
C GLU A 70 -10.55 0.36 -7.02
N LEU A 71 -10.00 -0.83 -7.29
CA LEU A 71 -10.77 -1.96 -7.79
C LEU A 71 -11.86 -2.41 -6.79
N SER A 72 -11.57 -2.34 -5.50
CA SER A 72 -12.54 -2.62 -4.43
C SER A 72 -13.70 -1.63 -4.47
N GLN A 73 -13.40 -0.33 -4.57
CA GLN A 73 -14.41 0.72 -4.65
C GLN A 73 -15.28 0.58 -5.91
N GLU A 74 -14.66 0.33 -7.06
CA GLU A 74 -15.36 0.15 -8.33
C GLU A 74 -16.33 -1.06 -8.27
N LYS A 75 -15.88 -2.19 -7.71
CA LYS A 75 -16.74 -3.37 -7.52
C LYS A 75 -17.94 -3.07 -6.63
N LEU A 76 -17.75 -2.29 -5.57
CA LEU A 76 -18.84 -1.89 -4.67
C LEU A 76 -19.84 -0.98 -5.39
N ALA A 77 -19.35 0.04 -6.10
CA ALA A 77 -20.19 0.96 -6.87
C ALA A 77 -21.01 0.22 -7.94
N ARG A 78 -20.38 -0.72 -8.66
CA ARG A 78 -21.07 -1.55 -9.65
C ARG A 78 -22.18 -2.38 -9.04
N LYS A 79 -21.95 -3.00 -7.88
CA LYS A 79 -22.99 -3.79 -7.20
C LYS A 79 -24.18 -2.93 -6.77
N GLN A 80 -23.91 -1.71 -6.28
CA GLN A 80 -24.97 -0.76 -5.95
C GLN A 80 -25.79 -0.36 -7.18
N LEU A 81 -25.11 -0.13 -8.32
CA LEU A 81 -25.77 0.20 -9.58
C LEU A 81 -26.63 -0.95 -10.12
N GLU A 82 -26.14 -2.19 -10.02
CA GLU A 82 -26.88 -3.39 -10.43
C GLU A 82 -28.16 -3.58 -9.60
N GLU A 83 -28.09 -3.37 -8.29
CA GLU A 83 -29.28 -3.42 -7.43
C GLU A 83 -30.27 -2.28 -7.72
N LEU A 84 -29.78 -1.05 -7.93
CA LEU A 84 -30.65 0.07 -8.30
C LEU A 84 -31.38 -0.20 -9.63
N ASN A 85 -30.68 -0.74 -10.63
CA ASN A 85 -31.28 -1.09 -11.91
C ASN A 85 -32.36 -2.17 -11.79
N LYS A 86 -32.18 -3.17 -10.92
CA LYS A 86 -33.22 -4.17 -10.64
C LYS A 86 -34.46 -3.54 -10.04
N THR A 87 -34.30 -2.68 -9.04
CA THR A 87 -35.40 -1.98 -8.38
C THR A 87 -36.18 -1.12 -9.37
N LEU A 88 -35.48 -0.29 -10.15
CA LEU A 88 -36.11 0.55 -11.18
C LEU A 88 -36.86 -0.30 -12.22
N GLY A 89 -36.31 -1.45 -12.61
CA GLY A 89 -36.98 -2.39 -13.50
C GLY A 89 -38.30 -2.92 -12.94
N SER A 90 -38.34 -3.23 -11.64
CA SER A 90 -39.57 -3.66 -10.96
C SER A 90 -40.61 -2.54 -10.91
N GLU A 91 -40.21 -1.35 -10.49
CA GLU A 91 -41.12 -0.19 -10.39
C GLU A 91 -41.71 0.18 -11.75
N LEU A 92 -40.90 0.12 -12.82
CA LEU A 92 -41.38 0.33 -14.19
C LEU A 92 -42.43 -0.71 -14.61
N ALA A 93 -42.23 -1.98 -14.24
CA ALA A 93 -43.20 -3.03 -14.51
C ALA A 93 -44.51 -2.79 -13.75
N ASP A 94 -44.44 -2.41 -12.48
CA ASP A 94 -45.61 -2.11 -11.64
C ASP A 94 -46.40 -0.92 -12.18
N ILE A 95 -45.72 0.17 -12.56
CA ILE A 95 -46.36 1.34 -13.20
C ILE A 95 -47.04 0.94 -14.50
N LYS A 96 -46.38 0.11 -15.33
CA LYS A 96 -46.94 -0.36 -16.59
C LYS A 96 -48.22 -1.17 -16.38
N LEU A 97 -48.23 -2.06 -15.37
CA LEU A 97 -49.42 -2.81 -14.99
C LEU A 97 -50.55 -1.90 -14.50
N ALA A 98 -50.24 -0.92 -13.65
CA ALA A 98 -51.22 0.06 -13.17
C ALA A 98 -51.85 0.86 -14.32
N LEU A 99 -51.04 1.31 -15.29
CA LEU A 99 -51.53 2.03 -16.48
C LEU A 99 -52.43 1.18 -17.36
N LEU A 100 -52.10 -0.10 -17.55
CA LEU A 100 -52.93 -1.03 -18.32
C LEU A 100 -54.30 -1.25 -17.66
N SER A 101 -54.34 -1.40 -16.33
CA SER A 101 -55.59 -1.52 -15.57
C SER A 101 -56.46 -0.26 -15.68
N LEU A 102 -55.85 0.92 -15.56
CA LEU A 102 -56.56 2.20 -15.73
C LEU A 102 -57.12 2.36 -17.15
N LYS A 103 -56.35 1.97 -18.18
CA LYS A 103 -56.78 2.06 -19.58
C LYS A 103 -57.88 1.04 -19.93
N GLY A 104 -57.86 -0.15 -19.32
CA GLY A 104 -58.88 -1.18 -19.50
C GLY A 104 -60.23 -0.84 -18.86
N GLY A 105 -60.24 -0.03 -17.79
CA GLY A 105 -61.46 0.39 -17.08
C GLY A 105 -62.22 1.57 -17.71
N HIS A 106 -61.83 2.06 -18.88
CA HIS A 106 -62.54 3.11 -19.64
C HIS A 106 -63.40 2.56 -20.79
N ALA A 107 -63.61 1.25 -20.85
CA ALA A 107 -64.44 0.58 -21.84
C ALA A 107 -65.68 -0.07 -21.21
N GLU A 108 -66.53 0.75 -20.56
CA GLU A 108 -67.95 0.44 -20.29
C GLU A 108 -68.78 1.73 -20.44
#